data_AF-A0A7X3HEH8-F1
#
_entry.id   AF-A0A7X3HEH8-F1
#
_cell.length_a   1.000
_cell.length_b   1.000
_cell.length_c   1.000
_cell.angle_alpha   90.00
_cell.angle_beta   90.00
_cell.angle_gamma   90.00
#
_symmetry.space_group_name_H-M   'P 1'
#
loop_
_entity.id
_entity.type
_entity.pdbx_description
1 polymer ?
#
loop_
_entity_poly.entity_id
_entity_poly.type
_entity_poly.pdbx_seq_one_letter_code
_entity_poly.pdbx_strand_id
1 'polypeptide(L)'
;MKLYVFANRDTNVEATVHENAQSDVLDFAALKLSEKIYGRQPLVLGDSDSINPQDTVFAMGFPEDSVQNKKFNTKEDVSISDGIISKVTVTGSVDIIEHTAPLNNGNSGGPLLNADNQVIGINEFI
;
A
#
# COMPACT_ATOMS: atom_id res chain seq x y z
N MET A 1 15.63 -3.36 15.64
CA MET A 1 15.19 -4.06 14.41
C MET A 1 15.68 -3.26 13.23
N LYS A 2 16.28 -3.89 12.21
CA LYS A 2 16.66 -3.21 10.95
C LYS A 2 15.57 -3.47 9.93
N LEU A 3 15.07 -2.42 9.27
CA LEU A 3 14.11 -2.53 8.18
C LEU A 3 14.84 -2.30 6.86
N TYR A 4 14.38 -2.97 5.81
CA TYR A 4 14.89 -2.79 4.45
C TYR A 4 13.72 -2.62 3.49
N VAL A 5 13.81 -1.64 2.61
CA VAL A 5 12.87 -1.45 1.50
C VAL A 5 13.51 -1.99 0.23
N PHE A 6 12.89 -3.00 -0.37
CA PHE A 6 13.33 -3.61 -1.63
C PHE A 6 12.66 -2.91 -2.80
N ALA A 7 13.45 -2.26 -3.65
CA ALA A 7 12.93 -1.52 -4.78
C ALA A 7 12.88 -2.38 -6.06
N ASN A 8 13.89 -3.23 -6.29
CA ASN A 8 13.97 -4.16 -7.42
C ASN A 8 15.18 -5.10 -7.26
N ARG A 9 14.98 -6.41 -7.39
CA ARG A 9 16.05 -7.43 -7.30
C ARG A 9 16.99 -7.16 -6.11
N ASP A 10 18.19 -6.69 -6.40
CA ASP A 10 19.28 -6.52 -5.43
C ASP A 10 19.29 -5.11 -4.81
N THR A 11 18.45 -4.20 -5.30
CA THR A 11 18.34 -2.83 -4.78
C THR A 11 17.46 -2.83 -3.55
N ASN A 12 18.10 -2.72 -2.38
CA ASN A 12 17.45 -2.48 -1.12
C ASN A 12 18.08 -1.27 -0.41
N VAL A 13 17.30 -0.61 0.43
CA VAL A 13 17.74 0.54 1.23
C VAL A 13 17.34 0.29 2.67
N GLU A 14 18.28 0.47 3.60
CA GLU A 14 17.97 0.42 5.03
C GLU A 14 17.00 1.54 5.38
N ALA A 15 16.02 1.24 6.23
CA ALA A 15 14.99 2.17 6.65
C ALA A 15 14.75 2.10 8.16
N THR A 16 14.14 3.16 8.69
CA THR A 16 13.62 3.21 10.05
C THR A 16 12.18 3.67 10.01
N VAL A 17 11.36 3.27 10.99
CA VAL A 17 10.05 3.91 11.19
C VAL A 17 10.28 5.40 11.49
N HIS A 18 9.50 6.26 10.86
CA HIS A 18 9.55 7.69 11.11
C HIS A 18 8.91 8.00 12.46
N GLU A 19 9.68 8.59 13.37
CA GLU A 19 9.30 8.82 14.78
C GLU A 19 7.96 9.54 14.97
N ASN A 20 7.62 10.47 14.07
CA ASN A 20 6.43 11.31 14.15
C ASN A 20 5.35 10.97 13.11
N ALA A 21 5.46 9.84 12.41
CA ALA A 21 4.52 9.46 11.35
C ALA A 21 4.21 7.96 11.43
N GLN A 22 3.59 7.56 12.53
CA GLN A 22 3.07 6.22 12.78
C GLN A 22 1.87 6.30 13.73
N SER A 23 1.00 5.31 13.69
CA SER A 23 -0.14 5.20 14.61
C SER A 23 -0.60 3.76 14.73
N ASP A 24 -0.60 3.23 15.95
CA ASP A 24 -1.16 1.90 16.23
C ASP A 24 -2.68 1.88 16.09
N VAL A 25 -3.34 3.04 16.25
CA VAL A 25 -4.81 3.15 16.13
C VAL A 25 -5.25 3.17 14.68
N LEU A 26 -4.49 3.84 13.81
CA LEU A 26 -4.77 3.96 12.37
C LEU A 26 -4.04 2.87 11.56
N ASP A 27 -3.29 2.00 12.23
CA ASP A 27 -2.46 0.93 11.66
C ASP A 27 -1.60 1.37 10.47
N PHE A 28 -0.78 2.41 10.67
CA PHE A 28 0.18 2.85 9.64
C PHE A 28 1.52 3.24 10.21
N ALA A 29 2.55 3.15 9.36
CA ALA A 29 3.88 3.67 9.62
C ALA A 29 4.49 4.24 8.34
N ALA A 30 5.03 5.46 8.41
CA ALA A 30 5.90 5.98 7.38
C ALA A 30 7.34 5.51 7.62
N LEU A 31 8.03 5.10 6.56
CA LEU A 31 9.42 4.70 6.63
C LEU A 31 10.34 5.83 6.16
N LYS A 32 11.37 6.12 6.94
CA LYS A 32 12.47 7.00 6.54
C LYS A 32 13.59 6.14 5.95
N LEU A 33 13.84 6.32 4.66
CA LEU A 33 14.96 5.67 3.98
C LEU A 33 16.28 6.33 4.39
N SER A 34 17.31 5.51 4.58
CA SER A 34 18.69 5.98 4.85
C SER A 34 19.29 6.72 3.65
N GLU A 35 18.84 6.40 2.43
CA GLU A 35 19.22 7.08 1.20
C GLU A 35 18.06 7.14 0.21
N LYS A 36 18.16 8.03 -0.78
CA LYS A 36 17.14 8.17 -1.84
C LYS A 36 17.26 7.02 -2.84
N ILE A 37 16.12 6.46 -3.24
CA ILE A 37 16.04 5.55 -4.39
C ILE A 37 15.85 6.40 -5.66
N TYR A 38 16.86 6.45 -6.51
CA TYR A 38 16.82 7.20 -7.77
C TYR A 38 16.09 6.45 -8.88
N GLY A 39 15.64 7.17 -9.91
CA GLY A 39 14.99 6.58 -11.10
C GLY A 39 13.58 6.05 -10.84
N ARG A 40 12.91 6.53 -9.79
CA ARG A 40 11.53 6.19 -9.44
C ARG A 40 10.66 7.44 -9.44
N GLN A 41 9.41 7.26 -9.83
CA GLN A 41 8.36 8.27 -9.71
C GLN A 41 7.44 7.86 -8.57
N PRO A 42 7.26 8.70 -7.54
CA PRO A 42 6.23 8.48 -6.53
C PRO A 42 4.85 8.46 -7.17
N LEU A 43 3.93 7.67 -6.61
CA LEU A 43 2.52 7.75 -6.96
C LEU A 43 1.95 9.10 -6.49
N VAL A 44 0.97 9.60 -7.23
CA VAL A 44 0.25 10.82 -6.88
C VAL A 44 -0.80 10.48 -5.82
N LEU A 45 -0.94 11.32 -4.80
CA LEU A 45 -2.04 11.19 -3.84
C LEU A 45 -3.31 11.80 -4.43
N GLY A 46 -4.40 11.06 -4.36
CA GLY A 46 -5.74 11.52 -4.72
C GLY A 46 -6.48 12.06 -3.50
N ASP A 47 -7.65 12.64 -3.75
CA ASP A 47 -8.55 13.12 -2.70
C ASP A 47 -9.54 12.01 -2.29
N SER A 48 -9.32 11.40 -1.13
CA SER A 48 -10.20 10.35 -0.60
C SER A 48 -11.58 10.86 -0.21
N ASP A 49 -11.77 12.17 -0.01
CA ASP A 49 -13.10 12.73 0.32
C ASP A 49 -14.00 12.82 -0.92
N SER A 50 -13.43 12.66 -2.12
CA SER A 50 -14.13 12.78 -3.40
C SER A 50 -14.65 11.44 -3.96
N ILE A 51 -14.35 10.32 -3.31
CA ILE A 51 -14.68 8.97 -3.78
C ILE A 51 -16.14 8.61 -3.48
N ASN A 52 -16.72 7.74 -4.31
CA ASN A 52 -18.10 7.31 -4.20
C ASN A 52 -18.22 5.78 -4.28
N PRO A 53 -19.27 5.19 -3.66
CA PRO A 53 -19.63 3.80 -3.95
C PRO A 53 -19.77 3.59 -5.46
N GLN A 54 -19.33 2.41 -5.92
CA GLN A 54 -19.22 2.00 -7.33
C GLN A 54 -18.03 2.58 -8.12
N ASP A 55 -17.25 3.50 -7.54
CA ASP A 55 -16.00 3.93 -8.18
C ASP A 55 -15.05 2.73 -8.31
N THR A 56 -14.44 2.60 -9.50
CA THR A 56 -13.44 1.56 -9.78
C THR A 56 -12.17 1.83 -8.99
N VAL A 57 -11.65 0.77 -8.38
CA VAL A 57 -10.40 0.80 -7.62
C VAL A 57 -9.49 -0.36 -7.99
N PHE A 58 -8.19 -0.14 -7.80
CA PHE A 58 -7.15 -1.13 -8.02
C PHE A 58 -6.34 -1.30 -6.73
N ALA A 59 -6.34 -2.50 -6.16
CA ALA A 59 -5.47 -2.84 -5.05
C ALA A 59 -4.17 -3.44 -5.56
N MET A 60 -3.05 -2.94 -5.05
CA MET A 60 -1.72 -3.45 -5.40
C MET A 60 -0.95 -3.87 -4.16
N GLY A 61 -0.17 -4.93 -4.27
CA GLY A 61 0.64 -5.44 -3.17
C GLY A 61 1.48 -6.66 -3.54
N PHE A 62 2.37 -7.07 -2.64
CA PHE A 62 3.16 -8.28 -2.82
C PHE A 62 2.49 -9.43 -2.06
N PRO A 63 1.99 -10.47 -2.74
CA PRO A 63 1.40 -11.60 -2.04
C PRO A 63 2.40 -12.28 -1.09
N GLU A 64 1.89 -12.90 -0.04
CA GLU A 64 2.68 -13.55 1.02
C GLU A 64 3.74 -14.51 0.47
N ASP A 65 3.43 -15.24 -0.59
CA ASP A 65 4.35 -16.19 -1.22
C ASP A 65 5.60 -15.51 -1.79
N SER A 66 5.45 -14.29 -2.31
CA SER A 66 6.48 -13.46 -2.91
C SER A 66 7.32 -12.79 -1.82
N VAL A 67 6.74 -12.53 -0.65
CA VAL A 67 7.47 -12.02 0.51
C VAL A 67 8.26 -13.13 1.22
N GLN A 68 7.68 -14.33 1.40
CA GLN A 68 8.29 -15.38 2.22
C GLN A 68 9.28 -16.28 1.46
N ASN A 69 9.02 -16.57 0.18
CA ASN A 69 9.76 -17.61 -0.54
C ASN A 69 10.81 -17.07 -1.52
N LYS A 70 10.84 -15.75 -1.75
CA LYS A 70 11.78 -15.13 -2.69
C LYS A 70 12.83 -14.31 -1.94
N LYS A 71 14.08 -14.42 -2.40
CA LYS A 71 15.19 -13.57 -1.89
C LYS A 71 15.03 -12.11 -2.31
N PHE A 72 14.31 -11.86 -3.40
CA PHE A 72 14.06 -10.54 -3.95
C PHE A 72 12.77 -10.54 -4.76
N ASN A 73 12.14 -9.37 -4.85
CA ASN A 73 10.96 -9.12 -5.66
C ASN A 73 11.25 -8.10 -6.77
N THR A 74 10.45 -8.19 -7.82
CA THR A 74 10.47 -7.34 -9.00
C THR A 74 9.07 -6.76 -9.23
N LYS A 75 8.93 -5.87 -10.22
CA LYS A 75 7.60 -5.32 -10.55
C LYS A 75 6.63 -6.40 -11.04
N GLU A 76 7.15 -7.47 -11.61
CA GLU A 76 6.38 -8.61 -12.09
C GLU A 76 5.79 -9.46 -10.95
N ASP A 77 6.28 -9.29 -9.72
CA ASP A 77 5.80 -9.98 -8.53
C ASP A 77 4.70 -9.18 -7.79
N VAL A 78 4.39 -7.96 -8.26
CA VAL A 78 3.29 -7.16 -7.72
C VAL A 78 1.98 -7.76 -8.20
N SER A 79 1.11 -8.14 -7.27
CA SER A 79 -0.27 -8.48 -7.58
C SER A 79 -1.09 -7.20 -7.75
N ILE A 80 -1.97 -7.21 -8.75
CA ILE A 80 -2.92 -6.13 -9.01
C ILE A 80 -4.28 -6.79 -9.14
N SER A 81 -5.24 -6.30 -8.38
CA SER A 81 -6.64 -6.72 -8.46
C SER A 81 -7.54 -5.50 -8.56
N ASP A 82 -8.64 -5.63 -9.28
CA ASP A 82 -9.61 -4.57 -9.47
C ASP A 82 -10.95 -4.89 -8.79
N GLY A 83 -11.71 -3.85 -8.50
CA GLY A 83 -13.04 -3.94 -7.95
C GLY A 83 -13.70 -2.57 -7.88
N ILE A 84 -14.72 -2.46 -7.05
CA ILE A 84 -15.41 -1.20 -6.79
C ILE A 84 -15.43 -0.89 -5.31
N ILE A 85 -15.60 0.39 -4.98
CA ILE A 85 -15.92 0.82 -3.61
C ILE A 85 -17.34 0.33 -3.28
N SER A 86 -17.46 -0.49 -2.26
CA SER A 86 -18.74 -0.96 -1.74
C SER A 86 -19.34 0.09 -0.80
N LYS A 87 -18.51 0.67 0.07
CA LYS A 87 -18.93 1.60 1.12
C LYS A 87 -17.73 2.35 1.71
N VAL A 88 -17.95 3.56 2.18
CA VAL A 88 -17.04 4.26 3.10
C VAL A 88 -17.67 4.27 4.49
N THR A 89 -16.94 3.84 5.50
CA THR A 89 -17.41 3.73 6.89
C THR A 89 -16.36 4.27 7.86
N VAL A 90 -16.76 4.53 9.10
CA VAL A 90 -15.85 4.92 10.17
C VAL A 90 -15.87 3.86 11.25
N THR A 91 -14.69 3.31 11.59
CA THR A 91 -14.52 2.37 12.71
C THR A 91 -13.63 3.01 13.75
N GLY A 92 -14.21 3.37 14.90
CA GLY A 92 -13.49 4.17 15.90
C GLY A 92 -13.17 5.56 15.36
N SER A 93 -11.88 5.84 15.17
CA SER A 93 -11.36 7.08 14.58
C SER A 93 -10.70 6.85 13.21
N VAL A 94 -10.98 5.73 12.56
CA VAL A 94 -10.38 5.32 11.29
C VAL A 94 -11.45 5.33 10.21
N ASP A 95 -11.21 6.09 9.13
CA ASP A 95 -12.01 6.00 7.91
C ASP A 95 -11.59 4.75 7.12
N ILE A 96 -12.57 3.93 6.74
CA ILE A 96 -12.38 2.66 6.05
C ILE A 96 -13.10 2.71 4.70
N ILE A 97 -12.35 2.40 3.65
CA ILE A 97 -12.87 2.17 2.30
C ILE A 97 -13.07 0.67 2.13
N GLU A 98 -14.32 0.22 2.18
CA GLU A 98 -14.66 -1.17 1.85
C GLU A 98 -14.76 -1.31 0.33
N HIS A 99 -14.07 -2.30 -0.25
CA HIS A 99 -14.08 -2.54 -1.69
C HIS A 99 -14.19 -4.03 -2.05
N THR A 100 -14.50 -4.32 -3.30
CA THR A 100 -14.64 -5.70 -3.79
C THR A 100 -13.36 -6.27 -4.40
N ALA A 101 -12.31 -5.46 -4.60
CA ALA A 101 -11.05 -5.95 -5.15
C ALA A 101 -10.43 -7.02 -4.24
N PRO A 102 -10.11 -8.23 -4.74
CA PRO A 102 -9.55 -9.29 -3.92
C PRO A 102 -8.21 -8.88 -3.26
N LEU A 103 -8.13 -9.04 -1.94
CA LEU A 103 -6.88 -8.92 -1.19
C LEU A 103 -6.42 -10.30 -0.71
N ASN A 104 -5.11 -10.49 -0.66
CA ASN A 104 -4.47 -11.66 -0.04
C ASN A 104 -3.52 -11.17 1.05
N ASN A 105 -3.11 -12.08 1.94
CA ASN A 105 -1.99 -11.83 2.84
C ASN A 105 -0.79 -11.28 2.06
N GLY A 106 -0.13 -10.26 2.62
CA GLY A 106 0.98 -9.54 1.99
C GLY A 106 0.58 -8.29 1.21
N ASN A 107 -0.71 -8.10 0.89
CA ASN A 107 -1.17 -6.86 0.28
C ASN A 107 -1.31 -5.69 1.27
N SER A 108 -1.34 -5.96 2.59
CA SER A 108 -1.37 -4.91 3.62
C SER A 108 -0.21 -3.92 3.46
N GLY A 109 -0.51 -2.63 3.58
CA GLY A 109 0.44 -1.53 3.35
C GLY A 109 0.64 -1.14 1.88
N GLY A 110 0.10 -1.92 0.93
CA GLY A 110 0.07 -1.57 -0.48
C GLY A 110 -0.98 -0.49 -0.80
N PRO A 111 -0.89 0.22 -1.93
CA PRO A 111 -1.82 1.29 -2.25
C PRO A 111 -3.15 0.77 -2.81
N LEU A 112 -4.24 1.48 -2.47
CA LEU A 112 -5.51 1.43 -3.20
C LEU A 112 -5.57 2.62 -4.16
N LEU A 113 -5.67 2.35 -5.46
CA LEU A 113 -5.70 3.39 -6.49
C LEU A 113 -7.09 3.60 -7.07
N ASN A 114 -7.42 4.84 -7.42
CA ASN A 114 -8.57 5.15 -8.26
C ASN A 114 -8.26 4.91 -9.76
N ALA A 115 -9.25 5.13 -10.63
CA ALA A 115 -9.13 4.98 -12.08
C ALA A 115 -8.08 5.91 -12.73
N ASP A 116 -7.70 7.00 -12.06
CA ASP A 116 -6.67 7.95 -12.51
C ASP A 116 -5.26 7.59 -12.01
N ASN A 117 -5.08 6.41 -11.41
CA ASN A 117 -3.83 5.94 -10.79
C ASN A 117 -3.34 6.80 -9.61
N GLN A 118 -4.27 7.43 -8.89
CA GLN A 118 -3.97 8.18 -7.68
C GLN A 118 -4.24 7.34 -6.44
N VAL A 119 -3.38 7.43 -5.43
CA VAL A 119 -3.55 6.72 -4.16
C VAL A 119 -4.69 7.38 -3.38
N ILE A 120 -5.74 6.61 -3.08
CA ILE A 120 -6.89 7.04 -2.27
C ILE A 120 -6.99 6.29 -0.94
N GLY A 121 -6.13 5.30 -0.71
CA GLY A 121 -6.09 4.54 0.53
C GLY A 121 -4.86 3.62 0.63
N ILE A 122 -4.70 3.01 1.80
CA ILE A 122 -3.72 1.96 2.07
C ILE A 122 -4.50 0.67 2.33
N ASN A 123 -4.16 -0.40 1.61
CA ASN A 123 -4.82 -1.69 1.77
C ASN A 123 -4.51 -2.26 3.14
N GLU A 124 -5.52 -2.80 3.80
CA GLU A 124 -5.39 -3.61 5.00
C GLU A 124 -6.19 -4.90 4.81
N PHE A 125 -5.60 -6.04 5.15
CA PHE A 125 -6.25 -7.34 5.04
C PHE A 125 -6.73 -7.77 6.43
N ILE A 126 -8.05 -7.79 6.61
CA ILE A 126 -8.74 -8.15 7.87
C ILE A 126 -9.42 -9.51 7.73
#